data_AF-A0A6B2CWD6-F1
#
_entry.id   AF-A0A6B2CWD6-F1
#
_cell.length_a   1.000
_cell.length_b   1.000
_cell.length_c   1.000
_cell.angle_alpha   90.00
_cell.angle_beta   90.00
_cell.angle_gamma   90.00
#
_symmetry.space_group_name_H-M   'P 1'
#
loop_
_entity.id
_entity.type
_entity.pdbx_description
1 polymer ?
#
loop_
_entity_poly.entity_id
_entity_poly.type
_entity_poly.pdbx_seq_one_letter_code
_entity_poly.pdbx_strand_id
1 'polypeptide(L)'
;MPQTSNVTILLLTALIILAYKSISAISVEPGFVNAFTYTNLTIRGATKVQAVEGAVVDFNITRGDAIYLGLKPLRREGNVALRVDNQTIRLGIGQACRIEIEAANMTSRISLNVTQQGCGDVRLYINGTKMPGLRVSYVPQYSGVYQVLATSGVFYEKTRVVVIPNITVSGNVYGEVMRILLTPPPRRASASLGLLAVSLREGVAEVDTWAVGAGNYTLRLLMEGVAVQYPVSI
;
A
#
# COMPACT_ATOMS: atom_id res chain seq x y z
N MET A 1 -50.17 52.62 -13.91
CA MET A 1 -50.11 51.36 -13.14
C MET A 1 -48.83 50.63 -13.51
N PRO A 2 -47.87 50.44 -12.58
CA PRO A 2 -46.53 49.96 -12.91
C PRO A 2 -46.49 48.43 -12.87
N GLN A 3 -46.52 47.78 -14.03
CA GLN A 3 -46.33 46.32 -14.18
C GLN A 3 -44.84 45.90 -14.29
N THR A 4 -43.90 46.83 -14.11
CA THR A 4 -42.45 46.60 -14.31
C THR A 4 -41.72 46.04 -13.08
N SER A 5 -42.34 46.02 -11.89
CA SER A 5 -41.65 45.62 -10.65
C SER A 5 -41.50 44.10 -10.52
N ASN A 6 -42.53 43.32 -10.86
CA ASN A 6 -42.53 41.87 -10.64
C ASN A 6 -41.59 41.11 -11.60
N VAL A 7 -41.46 41.57 -12.84
CA VAL A 7 -40.58 40.94 -13.85
C VAL A 7 -39.11 41.11 -13.46
N THR A 8 -38.75 42.28 -12.96
CA THR A 8 -37.38 42.61 -12.54
C THR A 8 -36.96 41.80 -11.31
N ILE A 9 -37.86 41.62 -10.33
CA ILE A 9 -37.61 40.78 -9.14
C ILE A 9 -37.43 39.31 -9.53
N LEU A 10 -38.29 38.78 -10.40
CA LEU A 10 -38.21 37.39 -10.87
C LEU A 10 -36.91 37.12 -11.64
N LEU A 11 -36.51 38.04 -12.54
CA LEU A 11 -35.25 37.96 -13.26
C LEU A 11 -34.04 38.02 -12.31
N LEU A 12 -34.05 38.90 -11.31
CA LEU A 12 -32.97 38.99 -10.33
C LEU A 12 -32.83 37.71 -9.52
N THR A 13 -33.94 37.14 -9.04
CA THR A 13 -33.92 35.86 -8.30
C THR A 13 -33.46 34.70 -9.18
N ALA A 14 -33.86 34.66 -10.46
CA ALA A 14 -33.39 33.64 -11.39
C ALA A 14 -31.89 33.78 -11.66
N LEU A 15 -31.37 35.00 -11.83
CA LEU A 15 -29.94 35.30 -11.97
C LEU A 15 -29.13 34.93 -10.72
N ILE A 16 -29.65 35.23 -9.52
CA ILE A 16 -29.02 34.85 -8.25
C ILE A 16 -29.00 33.33 -8.09
N ILE A 17 -30.08 32.61 -8.43
CA ILE A 17 -30.12 31.14 -8.38
C ILE A 17 -29.20 30.52 -9.45
N LEU A 18 -29.14 31.11 -10.65
CA LEU A 18 -28.24 30.66 -11.71
C LEU A 18 -26.77 30.89 -11.31
N ALA A 19 -26.46 32.05 -10.72
CA ALA A 19 -25.15 32.36 -10.16
C ALA A 19 -24.81 31.42 -9.00
N TYR A 20 -25.76 31.16 -8.08
CA TYR A 20 -25.55 30.26 -6.95
C TYR A 20 -25.31 28.81 -7.39
N LYS A 21 -26.04 28.32 -8.41
CA LYS A 21 -25.77 27.02 -9.04
C LYS A 21 -24.44 26.98 -9.81
N SER A 22 -23.88 28.13 -10.18
CA SER A 22 -22.61 28.24 -10.89
C SER A 22 -21.40 28.39 -9.95
N ILE A 23 -21.61 28.61 -8.64
CA ILE A 23 -20.54 28.93 -7.66
C ILE A 23 -19.97 27.67 -6.98
N SER A 24 -20.57 26.49 -7.12
CA SER A 24 -19.91 25.24 -6.74
C SER A 24 -18.92 24.78 -7.81
N ALA A 25 -17.89 25.60 -8.09
CA ALA A 25 -16.82 25.21 -9.00
C ALA A 25 -16.10 23.99 -8.43
N ILE A 26 -16.08 22.88 -9.17
CA ILE A 26 -15.36 21.67 -8.77
C ILE A 26 -13.88 22.02 -8.65
N SER A 27 -13.31 21.84 -7.46
CA SER A 27 -11.88 22.01 -7.23
C SER A 27 -11.22 20.66 -7.07
N VAL A 28 -10.03 20.50 -7.63
CA VAL A 28 -9.21 19.28 -7.53
C VAL A 28 -7.83 19.66 -7.07
N GLU A 29 -7.41 19.12 -5.93
CA GLU A 29 -6.11 19.39 -5.31
C GLU A 29 -5.36 18.08 -5.02
N PRO A 30 -4.08 17.96 -5.41
CA PRO A 30 -3.34 18.85 -6.31
C PRO A 30 -3.92 18.87 -7.73
N GLY A 31 -3.68 19.95 -8.48
CA GLY A 31 -4.13 20.11 -9.87
C GLY A 31 -3.38 19.25 -10.90
N PHE A 32 -2.60 18.26 -10.46
CA PHE A 32 -1.81 17.36 -11.30
C PHE A 32 -1.70 15.98 -10.62
N VAL A 33 -1.29 14.98 -11.39
CA VAL A 33 -0.94 13.65 -10.86
C VAL A 33 0.54 13.37 -11.05
N ASN A 34 1.13 12.66 -10.11
CA ASN A 34 2.56 12.37 -10.14
C ASN A 34 2.89 11.15 -11.02
N ALA A 35 3.96 11.24 -11.81
CA ALA A 35 4.35 10.24 -12.79
C ALA A 35 4.87 8.91 -12.20
N PHE A 36 5.43 8.94 -10.98
CA PHE A 36 6.17 7.80 -10.43
C PHE A 36 5.43 7.05 -9.33
N THR A 37 4.54 7.73 -8.62
CA THR A 37 3.87 7.21 -7.42
C THR A 37 2.38 7.55 -7.47
N TYR A 38 1.61 6.99 -6.54
CA TYR A 38 0.22 7.39 -6.39
C TYR A 38 0.11 8.83 -5.89
N THR A 39 -0.95 9.52 -6.32
CA THR A 39 -1.34 10.85 -5.87
C THR A 39 -2.69 10.75 -5.17
N ASN A 40 -2.79 11.31 -3.97
CA ASN A 40 -4.02 11.48 -3.23
C ASN A 40 -4.64 12.83 -3.62
N LEU A 41 -5.72 12.77 -4.40
CA LEU A 41 -6.48 13.93 -4.81
C LEU A 41 -7.63 14.16 -3.83
N THR A 42 -7.88 15.43 -3.53
CA THR A 42 -9.09 15.91 -2.86
C THR A 42 -9.92 16.66 -3.89
N ILE A 43 -11.15 16.21 -4.13
CA ILE A 43 -12.10 16.84 -5.03
C ILE A 43 -13.23 17.43 -4.17
N ARG A 44 -13.48 18.73 -4.29
CA ARG A 44 -14.56 19.43 -3.58
C ARG A 44 -15.57 20.00 -4.56
N GLY A 45 -16.79 20.25 -4.07
CA GLY A 45 -17.88 20.77 -4.92
C GLY A 45 -18.42 19.73 -5.90
N ALA A 46 -18.13 18.44 -5.68
CA ALA A 46 -18.57 17.33 -6.50
C ALA A 46 -19.26 16.25 -5.66
N THR A 47 -20.23 15.56 -6.26
CA THR A 47 -20.98 14.48 -5.64
C THR A 47 -20.41 13.10 -5.97
N LYS A 48 -19.90 12.90 -7.19
CA LYS A 48 -19.28 11.63 -7.58
C LYS A 48 -18.22 11.76 -8.68
N VAL A 49 -17.25 10.85 -8.63
CA VAL A 49 -16.35 10.54 -9.75
C VAL A 49 -16.95 9.37 -10.51
N GLN A 50 -17.26 9.58 -11.78
CA GLN A 50 -17.97 8.65 -12.65
C GLN A 50 -17.02 7.75 -13.41
N ALA A 51 -15.89 8.30 -13.86
CA ALA A 51 -14.87 7.58 -14.61
C ALA A 51 -13.51 8.23 -14.44
N VAL A 52 -12.47 7.41 -14.58
CA VAL A 52 -11.06 7.83 -14.61
C VAL A 52 -10.40 7.13 -15.79
N GLU A 53 -9.78 7.90 -16.67
CA GLU A 53 -9.07 7.40 -17.85
C GLU A 53 -7.58 7.72 -17.77
N GLY A 54 -6.74 6.75 -18.13
CA GLY A 54 -5.27 6.92 -18.16
C GLY A 54 -4.57 6.72 -16.81
N ALA A 55 -5.28 6.24 -15.78
CA ALA A 55 -4.71 5.94 -14.46
C ALA A 55 -5.36 4.70 -13.83
N VAL A 56 -4.61 4.05 -12.93
CA VAL A 56 -5.15 3.09 -11.97
C VAL A 56 -5.77 3.87 -10.82
N VAL A 57 -7.00 3.52 -10.45
CA VAL A 57 -7.69 4.04 -9.26
C VAL A 57 -7.41 3.09 -8.10
N ASP A 58 -6.79 3.61 -7.04
CA ASP A 58 -6.52 2.86 -5.83
C ASP A 58 -7.71 2.87 -4.86
N PHE A 59 -8.28 4.06 -4.64
CA PHE A 59 -9.45 4.25 -3.81
C PHE A 59 -10.25 5.44 -4.32
N ASN A 60 -11.55 5.43 -4.06
CA ASN A 60 -12.48 6.53 -4.29
C ASN A 60 -13.44 6.58 -3.10
N ILE A 61 -13.23 7.54 -2.20
CA ILE A 61 -13.93 7.61 -0.92
C ILE A 61 -14.55 8.99 -0.75
N THR A 62 -15.87 9.04 -0.66
CA THR A 62 -16.59 10.27 -0.30
C THR A 62 -16.68 10.39 1.22
N ARG A 63 -16.22 11.52 1.78
CA ARG A 63 -16.43 11.88 3.18
C ARG A 63 -16.81 13.35 3.30
N GLY A 64 -18.00 13.60 3.85
CA GLY A 64 -18.54 14.95 3.93
C GLY A 64 -18.77 15.53 2.54
N ASP A 65 -18.23 16.73 2.31
CA ASP A 65 -18.32 17.49 1.07
C ASP A 65 -17.15 17.23 0.09
N ALA A 66 -16.27 16.28 0.43
CA ALA A 66 -15.08 15.97 -0.34
C ALA A 66 -15.03 14.51 -0.80
N ILE A 67 -14.47 14.31 -1.99
CA ILE A 67 -14.11 13.00 -2.54
C ILE A 67 -12.59 12.88 -2.50
N TYR A 68 -12.10 11.84 -1.85
CA TYR A 68 -10.69 11.46 -1.83
C TYR A 68 -10.44 10.38 -2.88
N LEU A 69 -9.51 10.63 -3.79
CA LEU A 69 -9.25 9.78 -4.93
C LEU A 69 -7.75 9.48 -5.04
N GLY A 70 -7.38 8.20 -4.93
CA GLY A 70 -6.01 7.75 -5.08
C GLY A 70 -5.73 7.31 -6.53
N LEU A 71 -4.79 7.96 -7.22
CA LEU A 71 -4.50 7.67 -8.63
C LEU A 71 -3.03 7.41 -8.90
N LYS A 72 -2.72 6.44 -9.76
CA LYS A 72 -1.39 6.27 -10.38
C LYS A 72 -1.51 6.27 -11.89
N PRO A 73 -0.88 7.22 -12.61
CA PRO A 73 -1.01 7.28 -14.06
C PRO A 73 -0.37 6.05 -14.72
N LEU A 74 -0.96 5.59 -15.83
CA LEU A 74 -0.46 4.46 -16.62
C LEU A 74 0.75 4.84 -17.50
N ARG A 75 0.95 6.13 -17.72
CA ARG A 75 2.05 6.71 -18.50
C ARG A 75 2.78 7.75 -17.66
N ARG A 76 4.02 8.07 -18.06
CA ARG A 76 4.86 9.06 -17.34
C ARG A 76 4.62 10.51 -17.77
N GLU A 77 3.91 10.72 -18.87
CA GLU A 77 3.65 12.03 -19.46
C GLU A 77 2.25 12.06 -20.07
N GLY A 78 1.72 13.27 -20.30
CA GLY A 78 0.38 13.51 -20.83
C GLY A 78 -0.60 13.91 -19.73
N ASN A 79 -1.86 13.47 -19.85
CA ASN A 79 -2.92 13.83 -18.93
C ASN A 79 -3.71 12.59 -18.48
N VAL A 80 -4.24 12.65 -17.25
CA VAL A 80 -5.31 11.78 -16.75
C VAL A 80 -6.63 12.54 -16.85
N ALA A 81 -7.68 11.89 -17.35
CA ALA A 81 -9.01 12.49 -17.44
C ALA A 81 -9.91 11.96 -16.34
N LEU A 82 -10.51 12.87 -15.57
CA LEU A 82 -11.52 12.58 -14.56
C LEU A 82 -12.87 13.04 -15.05
N ARG A 83 -13.86 12.16 -15.02
CA ARG A 83 -15.26 12.55 -15.27
C ARG A 83 -15.96 12.71 -13.92
N VAL A 84 -16.17 13.95 -13.50
CA VAL A 84 -16.72 14.33 -12.20
C VAL A 84 -18.03 15.08 -12.44
N ASP A 85 -19.15 14.56 -11.94
CA ASP A 85 -20.48 15.17 -12.14
C ASP A 85 -20.79 15.60 -13.60
N ASN A 86 -20.42 14.75 -14.56
CA ASN A 86 -20.53 14.96 -16.01
C ASN A 86 -19.59 16.03 -16.60
N GLN A 87 -18.72 16.62 -15.81
CA GLN A 87 -17.63 17.48 -16.28
C GLN A 87 -16.34 16.67 -16.45
N THR A 88 -15.59 16.95 -17.50
CA THR A 88 -14.28 16.32 -17.72
C THR A 88 -13.19 17.25 -17.25
N ILE A 89 -12.45 16.83 -16.24
CA ILE A 89 -11.27 17.53 -15.71
C ILE A 89 -10.03 16.79 -16.20
N ARG A 90 -9.10 17.52 -16.82
CA ARG A 90 -7.82 16.96 -17.28
C ARG A 90 -6.72 17.39 -16.33
N LEU A 91 -6.04 16.41 -15.74
CA LEU A 91 -4.91 16.62 -14.85
C LEU A 91 -3.62 16.26 -15.57
N GLY A 92 -2.67 17.20 -15.61
CA GLY A 92 -1.34 16.96 -16.15
C GLY A 92 -0.58 15.91 -15.34
N ILE A 93 0.25 15.12 -16.02
CA ILE A 93 1.18 14.19 -15.38
C ILE A 93 2.50 14.91 -15.16
N GLY A 94 2.86 15.15 -13.89
CA GLY A 94 4.08 15.84 -13.48
C GLY A 94 5.09 14.93 -12.80
N GLN A 95 6.37 15.26 -12.91
CA GLN A 95 7.46 14.56 -12.23
C GLN A 95 7.85 15.30 -10.95
N ALA A 96 7.04 15.16 -9.91
CA ALA A 96 7.21 15.95 -8.67
C ALA A 96 7.89 15.17 -7.55
N CYS A 97 7.52 13.90 -7.40
CA CYS A 97 7.99 13.07 -6.30
C CYS A 97 8.25 11.64 -6.75
N ARG A 98 9.33 11.02 -6.30
CA ARG A 98 9.59 9.59 -6.52
C ARG A 98 9.89 8.94 -5.18
N ILE A 99 9.03 8.02 -4.79
CA ILE A 99 9.12 7.22 -3.56
C ILE A 99 9.21 5.78 -4.00
N GLU A 100 10.29 5.11 -3.60
CA GLU A 100 10.50 3.70 -3.87
C GLU A 100 10.64 2.98 -2.53
N ILE A 101 9.92 1.86 -2.42
CA ILE A 101 10.01 0.97 -1.27
C ILE A 101 10.95 -0.16 -1.67
N GLU A 102 12.08 -0.24 -0.99
CA GLU A 102 13.11 -1.25 -1.23
C GLU A 102 12.95 -2.37 -0.20
N ALA A 103 12.50 -3.53 -0.67
CA ALA A 103 12.41 -4.75 0.13
C ALA A 103 12.37 -5.97 -0.80
N ALA A 104 13.45 -6.73 -0.89
CA ALA A 104 13.53 -7.96 -1.68
C ALA A 104 13.48 -9.17 -0.73
N ASN A 105 12.63 -10.16 -1.04
CA ASN A 105 12.21 -11.42 -0.36
C ASN A 105 13.10 -12.17 0.68
N MET A 106 14.20 -11.61 1.14
CA MET A 106 14.95 -12.02 2.34
C MET A 106 15.35 -10.79 3.18
N THR A 107 14.74 -9.64 2.92
CA THR A 107 15.16 -8.36 3.49
C THR A 107 14.96 -8.35 4.99
N SER A 108 16.08 -8.41 5.71
CA SER A 108 16.22 -7.96 7.09
C SER A 108 15.87 -6.48 7.26
N ARG A 109 15.63 -5.74 6.17
CA ARG A 109 15.37 -4.30 6.21
C ARG A 109 14.47 -3.85 5.07
N ILE A 110 13.38 -3.17 5.41
CA ILE A 110 12.50 -2.44 4.50
C ILE A 110 12.95 -0.98 4.54
N SER A 111 13.38 -0.42 3.42
CA SER A 111 13.84 0.97 3.35
C SER A 111 13.04 1.81 2.35
N LEU A 112 13.14 3.12 2.54
CA LEU A 112 12.60 4.11 1.63
C LEU A 112 13.73 4.76 0.86
N ASN A 113 13.57 4.82 -0.46
CA ASN A 113 14.41 5.61 -1.34
C ASN A 113 13.56 6.72 -1.95
N VAL A 114 13.94 7.97 -1.67
CA VAL A 114 13.22 9.17 -2.12
C VAL A 114 14.19 10.00 -2.94
N THR A 115 13.96 10.06 -4.25
CA THR A 115 14.96 10.61 -5.19
C THR A 115 14.63 12.00 -5.71
N GLN A 116 13.43 12.55 -5.45
CA GLN A 116 13.02 13.87 -5.94
C GLN A 116 12.69 14.83 -4.79
N GLN A 117 13.14 16.08 -4.92
CA GLN A 117 13.03 17.12 -3.90
C GLN A 117 11.57 17.53 -3.56
N GLY A 118 10.60 17.27 -4.45
CA GLY A 118 9.20 17.65 -4.25
C GLY A 118 8.39 16.73 -3.33
N CYS A 119 8.99 15.71 -2.73
CA CYS A 119 8.27 14.76 -1.88
C CYS A 119 7.93 15.30 -0.48
N GLY A 120 8.61 16.33 0.02
CA GLY A 120 8.48 16.76 1.41
C GLY A 120 8.86 15.66 2.42
N ASP A 121 8.30 15.72 3.62
CA ASP A 121 8.54 14.74 4.68
C ASP A 121 7.77 13.43 4.43
N VAL A 122 8.48 12.42 3.91
CA VAL A 122 7.91 11.08 3.67
C VAL A 122 7.95 10.25 4.96
N ARG A 123 6.80 9.66 5.31
CA ARG A 123 6.63 8.78 6.47
C ARG A 123 6.42 7.34 6.01
N LEU A 124 7.03 6.40 6.74
CA LEU A 124 6.84 4.96 6.55
C LEU A 124 5.78 4.44 7.53
N TYR A 125 4.85 3.64 7.02
CA TYR A 125 3.89 2.89 7.79
C TYR A 125 4.04 1.40 7.51
N ILE A 126 4.06 0.61 8.57
CA ILE A 126 4.14 -0.85 8.52
C ILE A 126 2.88 -1.40 9.19
N ASN A 127 2.07 -2.14 8.44
CA ASN A 127 0.77 -2.66 8.89
C ASN A 127 -0.13 -1.56 9.52
N GLY A 128 -0.10 -0.36 8.94
CA GLY A 128 -0.87 0.80 9.42
C GLY A 128 -0.22 1.60 10.55
N THR A 129 0.87 1.12 11.16
CA THR A 129 1.56 1.83 12.25
C THR A 129 2.66 2.71 11.70
N LYS A 130 2.68 3.99 12.09
CA LYS A 130 3.75 4.93 11.73
C LYS A 130 5.07 4.52 12.37
N MET A 131 6.11 4.37 11.56
CA MET A 131 7.46 4.08 12.08
C MET A 131 8.15 5.36 12.56
N PRO A 132 8.94 5.29 13.64
CA PRO A 132 9.66 6.46 14.16
C PRO A 132 10.82 6.88 13.24
N GLY A 133 11.04 8.19 13.10
CA GLY A 133 12.12 8.78 12.28
C GLY A 133 11.64 9.48 10.99
N LEU A 134 12.52 10.30 10.40
CA LEU A 134 12.26 11.08 9.18
C LEU A 134 12.70 10.38 7.88
N ARG A 135 13.57 9.35 7.98
CA ARG A 135 14.05 8.55 6.84
C ARG A 135 14.14 7.10 7.30
N VAL A 136 13.01 6.41 7.19
CA VAL A 136 12.76 5.26 8.04
C VAL A 136 13.08 3.99 7.29
N SER A 137 14.10 3.30 7.76
CA SER A 137 14.21 1.87 7.51
C SER A 137 13.59 1.11 8.66
N TYR A 138 12.89 0.04 8.37
CA TYR A 138 12.31 -0.87 9.35
C TYR A 138 12.98 -2.24 9.24
N VAL A 139 13.42 -2.78 10.37
CA VAL A 139 13.92 -4.16 10.46
C VAL A 139 12.78 -5.03 10.97
N PRO A 140 12.23 -5.94 10.16
CA PRO A 140 11.17 -6.85 10.59
C PRO A 140 11.62 -7.70 11.78
N GLN A 141 10.85 -7.67 12.87
CA GLN A 141 11.09 -8.52 14.04
C GLN A 141 10.59 -9.96 13.83
N TYR A 142 9.72 -10.17 12.84
CA TYR A 142 9.11 -11.45 12.54
C TYR A 142 9.08 -11.68 11.02
N SER A 143 9.01 -12.94 10.61
CA SER A 143 8.69 -13.31 9.23
C SER A 143 7.18 -13.33 9.00
N GLY A 144 6.77 -12.98 7.78
CA GLY A 144 5.37 -12.87 7.39
C GLY A 144 5.14 -11.84 6.31
N VAL A 145 3.88 -11.46 6.11
CA VAL A 145 3.49 -10.47 5.11
C VAL A 145 3.31 -9.10 5.77
N TYR A 146 3.95 -8.10 5.20
CA TYR A 146 3.90 -6.72 5.66
C TYR A 146 3.22 -5.84 4.62
N GLN A 147 2.20 -5.11 5.05
CA GLN A 147 1.61 -4.01 4.28
C GLN A 147 2.45 -2.76 4.52
N VAL A 148 3.11 -2.27 3.48
CA VAL A 148 4.01 -1.12 3.56
C VAL A 148 3.41 0.04 2.80
N LEU A 149 3.33 1.20 3.46
CA LEU A 149 2.90 2.46 2.86
C LEU A 149 3.94 3.54 3.16
N ALA A 150 4.40 4.20 2.12
CA ALA A 150 5.30 5.34 2.18
C ALA A 150 4.56 6.57 1.67
N THR A 151 4.42 7.62 2.46
CA THR A 151 3.59 8.76 2.07
C THR A 151 4.06 10.10 2.62
N SER A 152 3.92 11.15 1.82
CA SER A 152 4.04 12.55 2.23
C SER A 152 2.70 13.22 2.57
N GLY A 153 1.60 12.45 2.53
CA GLY A 153 0.22 12.95 2.64
C GLY A 153 -0.43 13.22 1.27
N VAL A 154 0.33 13.76 0.33
CA VAL A 154 -0.14 14.01 -1.06
C VAL A 154 0.30 12.88 -1.99
N PHE A 155 1.59 12.50 -1.95
CA PHE A 155 2.13 11.41 -2.74
C PHE A 155 2.33 10.18 -1.88
N TYR A 156 2.12 9.00 -2.45
CA TYR A 156 2.36 7.76 -1.74
C TYR A 156 2.73 6.61 -2.66
N GLU A 157 3.48 5.66 -2.12
CA GLU A 157 3.73 4.37 -2.73
C GLU A 157 3.35 3.29 -1.72
N LYS A 158 2.82 2.18 -2.21
CA LYS A 158 2.42 1.07 -1.35
C LYS A 158 2.79 -0.26 -1.97
N THR A 159 3.19 -1.19 -1.12
CA THR A 159 3.53 -2.54 -1.57
C THR A 159 3.29 -3.55 -0.46
N ARG A 160 3.18 -4.81 -0.86
CA ARG A 160 3.18 -5.95 0.07
C ARG A 160 4.57 -6.55 0.04
N VAL A 161 5.22 -6.59 1.19
CA VAL A 161 6.55 -7.20 1.35
C VAL A 161 6.39 -8.53 2.05
N VAL A 162 7.00 -9.58 1.49
CA VAL A 162 7.07 -10.89 2.12
C VAL A 162 8.43 -11.05 2.76
N VAL A 163 8.46 -11.20 4.08
CA VAL A 163 9.69 -11.43 4.86
C VAL A 163 9.80 -12.93 5.11
N ILE A 164 10.72 -13.57 4.39
CA ILE A 164 10.99 -15.00 4.48
C ILE A 164 12.09 -15.23 5.53
N PRO A 165 11.92 -16.19 6.46
CA PRO A 165 12.97 -16.47 7.45
C PRO A 165 14.14 -17.20 6.80
N ASN A 166 15.35 -16.94 7.29
CA ASN A 166 16.48 -17.84 7.09
C ASN A 166 16.35 -19.03 8.04
N ILE A 167 16.83 -20.19 7.62
CA ILE A 167 16.92 -21.36 8.49
C ILE A 167 18.37 -21.67 8.88
N THR A 168 18.56 -22.03 10.14
CA THR A 168 19.79 -22.65 10.64
C THR A 168 19.40 -23.97 11.28
N VAL A 169 20.05 -25.06 10.86
CA VAL A 169 19.77 -26.41 11.35
C VAL A 169 20.95 -26.88 12.19
N SER A 170 20.69 -27.48 13.35
CA SER A 170 21.68 -28.12 14.21
C SER A 170 21.15 -29.41 14.83
N GLY A 171 22.03 -30.29 15.31
CA GLY A 171 21.63 -31.59 15.88
C GLY A 171 20.95 -32.52 14.87
N ASN A 172 21.26 -32.37 13.58
CA ASN A 172 20.66 -33.11 12.49
C ASN A 172 21.37 -34.45 12.24
N VAL A 173 21.77 -35.13 13.31
CA VAL A 173 22.33 -36.48 13.26
C VAL A 173 21.25 -37.45 13.70
N TYR A 174 21.13 -38.58 13.00
CA TYR A 174 20.20 -39.63 13.40
C TYR A 174 20.48 -40.09 14.84
N GLY A 175 19.43 -40.03 15.66
CA GLY A 175 19.45 -40.36 17.08
C GLY A 175 19.55 -39.16 18.02
N GLU A 176 19.68 -37.93 17.49
CA GLU A 176 19.70 -36.68 18.24
C GLU A 176 18.39 -35.88 18.10
N VAL A 177 18.28 -34.78 18.87
CA VAL A 177 17.21 -33.79 18.69
C VAL A 177 17.68 -32.73 17.71
N MET A 178 17.09 -32.75 16.51
CA MET A 178 17.33 -31.72 15.51
C MET A 178 16.60 -30.43 15.89
N ARG A 179 17.32 -29.31 15.81
CA ARG A 179 16.81 -27.96 16.07
C ARG A 179 16.88 -27.14 14.79
N ILE A 180 15.74 -26.63 14.36
CA ILE A 180 15.61 -25.75 13.19
C ILE A 180 15.25 -24.35 13.69
N LEU A 181 16.20 -23.42 13.60
CA LEU A 181 16.01 -22.01 13.96
C LEU A 181 15.63 -21.19 12.74
N LEU A 182 14.55 -20.42 12.83
CA LEU A 182 14.02 -19.52 11.80
C LEU A 182 14.24 -18.06 12.21
N THR A 183 14.98 -17.30 11.40
CA THR A 183 15.30 -15.89 11.68
C THR A 183 14.92 -14.97 10.52
N PRO A 184 14.08 -13.93 10.73
CA PRO A 184 13.34 -13.66 11.95
C PRO A 184 12.26 -14.72 12.24
N PRO A 185 11.78 -14.87 13.49
CA PRO A 185 10.78 -15.90 13.81
C PRO A 185 9.47 -15.66 13.05
N PRO A 186 8.84 -16.69 12.47
CA PRO A 186 7.60 -16.49 11.73
C PRO A 186 6.40 -16.28 12.66
N ARG A 187 5.52 -15.32 12.33
CA ARG A 187 4.31 -15.03 13.11
C ARG A 187 3.12 -15.80 12.56
N ARG A 188 2.37 -16.49 13.43
CA ARG A 188 1.14 -17.26 13.06
C ARG A 188 1.39 -18.24 11.90
N ALA A 189 2.51 -18.94 11.96
CA ALA A 189 2.91 -19.89 10.93
C ALA A 189 2.62 -21.32 11.34
N SER A 190 2.38 -22.16 10.34
CA SER A 190 2.43 -23.62 10.50
C SER A 190 3.63 -24.16 9.76
N ALA A 191 4.25 -25.19 10.31
CA ALA A 191 5.39 -25.85 9.71
C ALA A 191 5.18 -27.36 9.65
N SER A 192 5.71 -27.97 8.59
CA SER A 192 5.76 -29.42 8.44
C SER A 192 7.11 -29.84 7.88
N LEU A 193 7.67 -30.93 8.41
CA LEU A 193 8.85 -31.59 7.86
C LEU A 193 8.39 -32.84 7.12
N GLY A 194 8.34 -32.76 5.78
CA GLY A 194 7.63 -33.76 4.98
C GLY A 194 6.14 -33.79 5.37
N LEU A 195 5.65 -34.95 5.81
CA LEU A 195 4.27 -35.13 6.30
C LEU A 195 4.10 -34.86 7.80
N LEU A 196 5.21 -34.72 8.55
CA LEU A 196 5.17 -34.49 9.99
C LEU A 196 4.86 -33.02 10.28
N ALA A 197 3.78 -32.75 10.99
CA ALA A 197 3.52 -31.41 11.54
C ALA A 197 4.53 -31.11 12.66
N VAL A 198 5.22 -29.98 12.57
CA VAL A 198 6.21 -29.57 13.59
C VAL A 198 5.74 -28.30 14.30
N SER A 199 5.88 -28.29 15.62
CA SER A 199 5.51 -27.13 16.43
C SER A 199 6.61 -26.08 16.38
N LEU A 200 6.22 -24.82 16.15
CA LEU A 200 7.13 -23.68 16.21
C LEU A 200 6.94 -22.94 17.52
N ARG A 201 8.01 -22.80 18.30
CA ARG A 201 8.07 -21.97 19.50
C ARG A 201 9.11 -20.88 19.29
N GLU A 202 8.67 -19.63 19.21
CA GLU A 202 9.56 -18.46 19.00
C GLU A 202 10.54 -18.62 17.83
N GLY A 203 10.11 -19.30 16.76
CA GLY A 203 10.95 -19.56 15.58
C GLY A 203 11.87 -20.77 15.69
N VAL A 204 11.75 -21.59 16.72
CA VAL A 204 12.48 -22.86 16.85
C VAL A 204 11.52 -24.03 16.64
N ALA A 205 11.89 -24.96 15.78
CA ALA A 205 11.31 -26.30 15.70
C ALA A 205 12.30 -27.31 16.28
N GLU A 206 11.83 -28.17 17.18
CA GLU A 206 12.61 -29.30 17.70
C GLU A 206 11.97 -30.59 17.21
N VAL A 207 12.78 -31.46 16.60
CA VAL A 207 12.34 -32.71 15.98
C VAL A 207 13.24 -33.83 16.50
N ASP A 208 12.64 -34.82 17.13
CA ASP A 208 13.35 -36.05 17.48
C ASP A 208 13.62 -36.85 16.21
N THR A 209 14.91 -37.00 15.85
CA THR A 209 15.30 -37.65 14.61
C THR A 209 15.01 -39.16 14.60
N TRP A 210 14.84 -39.79 15.78
CA TRP A 210 14.36 -41.17 15.86
C TRP A 210 12.97 -41.35 15.22
N ALA A 211 12.12 -40.32 15.28
CA ALA A 211 10.73 -40.40 14.83
C ALA A 211 10.57 -40.20 13.32
N VAL A 212 11.56 -39.60 12.64
CA VAL A 212 11.50 -39.28 11.21
C VAL A 212 12.38 -40.18 10.35
N GLY A 213 13.45 -40.75 10.91
CA GLY A 213 14.46 -41.51 10.16
C GLY A 213 15.55 -40.62 9.55
N ALA A 214 16.64 -41.23 9.10
CA ALA A 214 17.69 -40.54 8.34
C ALA A 214 17.22 -40.29 6.90
N GLY A 215 17.58 -39.14 6.32
CA GLY A 215 17.19 -38.81 4.95
C GLY A 215 17.03 -37.33 4.65
N ASN A 216 16.52 -37.06 3.44
CA ASN A 216 16.26 -35.71 2.95
C ASN A 216 14.78 -35.38 3.09
N TYR A 217 14.50 -34.29 3.79
CA TYR A 217 13.16 -33.79 4.07
C TYR A 217 13.00 -32.39 3.50
N THR A 218 11.75 -32.00 3.28
CA THR A 218 11.39 -30.62 2.97
C THR A 218 10.66 -30.02 4.15
N LEU A 219 11.24 -28.99 4.75
CA LEU A 219 10.52 -28.13 5.67
C LEU A 219 9.63 -27.20 4.86
N ARG A 220 8.32 -27.33 5.01
CA ARG A 220 7.33 -26.40 4.46
C ARG A 220 6.84 -25.48 5.56
N LEU A 221 6.94 -24.18 5.31
CA LEU A 221 6.45 -23.12 6.19
C LEU A 221 5.29 -22.40 5.50
N LEU A 222 4.14 -22.30 6.17
CA LEU A 222 2.97 -21.56 5.67
C LEU A 222 2.71 -20.35 6.57
N MET A 223 2.77 -19.15 5.97
CA MET A 223 2.62 -17.85 6.64
C MET A 223 1.64 -16.98 5.86
N GLU A 224 0.45 -16.71 6.41
CA GLU A 224 -0.51 -15.75 5.82
C GLU A 224 -0.74 -15.92 4.29
N GLY A 225 -0.90 -17.16 3.85
CA GLY A 225 -1.11 -17.52 2.44
C GLY A 225 0.16 -17.65 1.59
N VAL A 226 1.34 -17.40 2.16
CA VAL A 226 2.65 -17.64 1.53
C VAL A 226 3.18 -18.99 1.99
N ALA A 227 3.58 -19.84 1.03
CA ALA A 227 4.27 -21.09 1.30
C ALA A 227 5.75 -20.96 0.92
N VAL A 228 6.64 -21.33 1.85
CA VAL A 228 8.09 -21.39 1.64
C VAL A 228 8.56 -22.80 1.92
N GLN A 229 9.57 -23.26 1.17
CA GLN A 229 10.13 -24.60 1.30
C GLN A 229 11.64 -24.53 1.47
N TYR A 230 12.17 -25.35 2.37
CA TYR A 230 13.59 -25.49 2.61
C TYR A 230 14.00 -26.97 2.61
N PRO A 231 15.10 -27.33 1.94
CA PRO A 231 15.69 -28.64 2.10
C PRO A 231 16.31 -28.79 3.50
N VAL A 232 16.08 -29.93 4.15
CA VAL A 232 16.65 -30.28 5.46
C VAL A 232 17.09 -31.74 5.41
N SER A 233 18.32 -32.02 5.86
CA SER A 233 18.89 -33.37 5.86
C SER A 233 19.21 -33.83 7.28
N ILE A 234 18.87 -35.09 7.58
CA ILE A 234 19.19 -35.83 8.82
C ILE A 234 20.15 -36.96 8.47
#